data_AF-A0A7W1YZ82-F1
#
_entry.id   AF-A0A7W1YZ82-F1
#
_cell.length_a   1.000
_cell.length_b   1.000
_cell.length_c   1.000
_cell.angle_alpha   90.00
_cell.angle_beta   90.00
_cell.angle_gamma   90.00
#
_symmetry.space_group_name_H-M   'P 1'
#
loop_
_entity.id
_entity.type
_entity.pdbx_description
1 polymer ?
#
loop_
_entity_poly.entity_id
_entity_poly.type
_entity_poly.pdbx_seq_one_letter_code
_entity_poly.pdbx_strand_id
1 'polypeptide(L)'
;MLQTLDTVIAFAVIMTVVSLLITTLVQMTSSALALRGKNLANALSLTFQTIDPTLGEYAHALAAQILSDPILSDSLFAPKDRSPVIPAQGSHLAAVISAEKQLIATTFLAKAGDKTADITTAETNVAAAKALVPAGKMPDKVALISTQAWSFLSRNESMKLATAIRPGEVYRILHDISHLTPTEATLHKIPAILPEKASDLLRALAVPDQTAQEAKSKLQAVANVADLFATPEQKKAVLDSLANFGLAVEGATTQAYDRFQRWFGSAQDRAEQWFQIHVRGITIFFSVVIALLLQLDTINILRQLRTQPVMVAALVKSAPASVTDAQPILSGSRAPNDAAELFKQQQQNVDHLQQRLADAGFDLVPESFLGRWGHPRRLHLFDHLTGTLITAALLTLGAPFWFNLLKNLMNLRPAVATLIERRPQSSLSLAQVPIDRNA
;
A
#
# COMPACT_ATOMS: atom_id res chain seq x y z
N MET A 1 19.99 -22.59 32.00
CA MET A 1 18.63 -22.12 31.68
C MET A 1 18.57 -20.60 31.57
N LEU A 2 18.95 -19.82 32.60
CA LEU A 2 18.93 -18.36 32.49
C LEU A 2 20.02 -17.81 31.53
N GLN A 3 21.24 -18.33 31.60
CA GLN A 3 22.33 -17.95 30.68
C GLN A 3 22.03 -18.27 29.20
N THR A 4 21.40 -19.41 28.94
CA THR A 4 20.96 -19.79 27.59
C THR A 4 19.87 -18.87 27.08
N LEU A 5 18.92 -18.46 27.95
CA LEU A 5 17.88 -17.49 27.61
C LEU A 5 18.48 -16.11 27.31
N ASP A 6 19.44 -15.64 28.13
CA ASP A 6 20.13 -14.36 27.92
C ASP A 6 20.93 -14.36 26.60
N THR A 7 21.55 -15.48 26.23
CA THR A 7 22.21 -15.64 24.92
C THR A 7 21.22 -15.50 23.76
N VAL A 8 20.03 -16.09 23.87
CA VAL A 8 18.99 -16.01 22.83
C VAL A 8 18.40 -14.60 22.76
N ILE A 9 18.21 -13.92 23.91
CA ILE A 9 17.78 -12.51 23.95
C ILE A 9 18.83 -11.63 23.25
N ALA A 10 20.10 -11.78 23.60
CA ALA A 10 21.18 -11.00 22.98
C ALA A 10 21.27 -11.24 21.46
N PHE A 11 21.09 -12.49 21.02
CA PHE A 11 20.99 -12.81 19.59
C PHE A 11 19.77 -12.12 18.94
N ALA A 12 18.60 -12.18 19.57
CA ALA A 12 17.39 -11.54 19.08
C ALA A 12 17.53 -10.01 19.01
N VAL A 13 18.27 -9.37 19.92
CA VAL A 13 18.61 -7.94 19.86
C VAL A 13 19.40 -7.62 18.59
N ILE A 14 20.51 -8.34 18.34
CA ILE A 14 21.33 -8.14 17.13
C ILE A 14 20.45 -8.30 15.88
N MET A 15 19.70 -9.39 15.79
CA MET A 15 18.85 -9.66 14.62
C MET A 15 17.73 -8.63 14.45
N THR A 16 17.16 -8.12 15.55
CA THR A 16 16.15 -7.04 15.51
C THR A 16 16.76 -5.78 14.92
N VAL A 17 17.92 -5.35 15.43
CA VAL A 17 18.58 -4.12 14.96
C VAL A 17 18.97 -4.22 13.49
N VAL A 18 19.61 -5.32 13.07
CA VAL A 18 19.98 -5.52 11.65
C VAL A 18 18.73 -5.55 10.76
N SER A 19 17.65 -6.19 11.21
CA SER A 19 16.41 -6.22 10.45
C SER A 19 15.74 -4.85 10.36
N LEU A 20 15.83 -4.01 11.39
CA LEU A 20 15.31 -2.63 11.36
C LEU A 20 16.09 -1.75 10.38
N LEU A 21 17.41 -1.95 10.26
CA LEU A 21 18.22 -1.29 9.23
C LEU A 21 17.75 -1.69 7.83
N ILE A 22 17.53 -2.98 7.59
CA ILE A 22 16.95 -3.47 6.33
C ILE A 22 15.58 -2.83 6.09
N THR A 23 14.68 -2.83 7.09
CA THR A 23 13.35 -2.21 6.97
C THR A 23 13.45 -0.73 6.61
N THR A 24 14.39 0.00 7.19
CA THR A 24 14.61 1.42 6.88
C THR A 24 15.03 1.62 5.42
N LEU A 25 15.97 0.81 4.91
CA LEU A 25 16.39 0.85 3.50
C LEU A 25 15.27 0.45 2.53
N VAL A 26 14.48 -0.56 2.91
CA VAL A 26 13.31 -1.00 2.14
C VAL A 26 12.29 0.14 2.05
N GLN A 27 12.02 0.85 3.14
CA GLN A 27 11.12 2.01 3.17
C GLN A 27 11.65 3.16 2.31
N MET A 28 12.95 3.50 2.40
CA MET A 28 13.60 4.50 1.54
C MET A 28 13.43 4.14 0.06
N THR A 29 13.76 2.91 -0.30
CA THR A 29 13.72 2.43 -1.69
C THR A 29 12.29 2.42 -2.22
N SER A 30 11.34 1.92 -1.42
CA SER A 30 9.93 1.87 -1.78
C SER A 30 9.33 3.27 -1.97
N SER A 31 9.72 4.23 -1.14
CA SER A 31 9.29 5.63 -1.24
C SER A 31 9.89 6.29 -2.49
N ALA A 32 11.20 6.13 -2.71
CA ALA A 32 11.91 6.69 -3.87
C ALA A 32 11.40 6.12 -5.22
N LEU A 33 10.84 4.92 -5.20
CA LEU A 33 10.22 4.29 -6.37
C LEU A 33 8.70 4.51 -6.44
N ALA A 34 8.09 5.28 -5.53
CA ALA A 34 6.64 5.54 -5.47
C ALA A 34 5.78 4.26 -5.59
N LEU A 35 6.22 3.14 -4.99
CA LEU A 35 5.61 1.83 -5.22
C LEU A 35 4.14 1.76 -4.78
N ARG A 36 3.76 2.46 -3.70
CA ARG A 36 2.36 2.53 -3.24
C ARG A 36 1.45 3.13 -4.30
N GLY A 37 1.79 4.32 -4.80
CA GLY A 37 1.00 5.02 -5.82
C GLY A 37 0.89 4.23 -7.13
N LYS A 38 1.97 3.56 -7.56
CA LYS A 38 1.96 2.70 -8.75
C LYS A 38 1.04 1.49 -8.62
N ASN A 39 1.15 0.76 -7.51
CA ASN A 39 0.32 -0.43 -7.28
C ASN A 39 -1.16 -0.05 -7.16
N LEU A 40 -1.43 1.08 -6.52
CA LEU A 40 -2.77 1.66 -6.46
C LEU A 40 -3.30 2.07 -7.84
N ALA A 41 -2.49 2.73 -8.68
CA ALA A 41 -2.87 3.10 -10.04
C ALA A 41 -3.18 1.88 -10.92
N ASN A 42 -2.34 0.84 -10.82
CA ASN A 42 -2.56 -0.41 -11.54
C ASN A 42 -3.84 -1.11 -11.08
N ALA A 43 -4.09 -1.16 -9.77
CA ALA A 43 -5.27 -1.84 -9.24
C ALA A 43 -6.56 -1.09 -9.57
N LEU A 44 -6.53 0.25 -9.49
CA LEU A 44 -7.64 1.11 -9.87
C LEU A 44 -7.95 1.00 -11.36
N SER A 45 -6.93 0.99 -12.22
CA SER A 45 -7.11 0.79 -13.65
C SER A 45 -7.77 -0.55 -13.98
N LEU A 46 -7.37 -1.63 -13.30
CA LEU A 46 -8.01 -2.94 -13.49
C LEU A 46 -9.46 -2.95 -12.99
N THR A 47 -9.75 -2.24 -11.90
CA THR A 47 -11.13 -2.02 -11.46
C THR A 47 -11.94 -1.27 -12.51
N PHE A 48 -11.39 -0.22 -13.12
CA PHE A 48 -12.07 0.51 -14.20
C PHE A 48 -12.33 -0.37 -15.41
N GLN A 49 -11.36 -1.20 -15.83
CA GLN A 49 -11.57 -2.18 -16.91
C GLN A 49 -12.60 -3.25 -16.56
N THR A 50 -12.76 -3.58 -15.27
CA THR A 50 -13.77 -4.55 -14.83
C THR A 50 -15.17 -3.93 -14.84
N ILE A 51 -15.28 -2.63 -14.53
CA ILE A 51 -16.56 -1.90 -14.60
C ILE A 51 -16.96 -1.64 -16.06
N ASP A 52 -16.02 -1.19 -16.89
CA ASP A 52 -16.22 -0.97 -18.32
C ASP A 52 -15.06 -1.56 -19.13
N PRO A 53 -15.25 -2.76 -19.72
CA PRO A 53 -14.24 -3.42 -20.54
C PRO A 53 -13.83 -2.64 -21.79
N THR A 54 -14.64 -1.68 -22.25
CA THR A 54 -14.36 -0.91 -23.47
C THR A 54 -13.31 0.19 -23.26
N LEU A 55 -12.96 0.49 -22.01
CA LEU A 55 -11.94 1.48 -21.66
C LEU A 55 -10.54 1.11 -22.14
N GLY A 56 -10.18 -0.18 -22.18
CA GLY A 56 -8.86 -0.64 -22.59
C GLY A 56 -7.71 0.12 -21.91
N GLU A 57 -6.82 0.72 -22.71
CA GLU A 57 -5.67 1.52 -22.25
C GLU A 57 -6.06 2.82 -21.54
N TYR A 58 -7.24 3.39 -21.83
CA TYR A 58 -7.72 4.62 -21.20
C TYR A 58 -8.02 4.43 -19.72
N ALA A 59 -8.22 3.20 -19.25
CA ALA A 59 -8.32 2.91 -17.82
C ALA A 59 -7.03 3.26 -17.06
N HIS A 60 -5.86 2.98 -17.65
CA HIS A 60 -4.57 3.35 -17.05
C HIS A 60 -4.40 4.86 -17.05
N ALA A 61 -4.78 5.52 -18.14
CA ALA A 61 -4.68 6.98 -18.26
C ALA A 61 -5.61 7.69 -17.29
N LEU A 62 -6.84 7.21 -17.14
CA LEU A 62 -7.83 7.76 -16.22
C LEU A 62 -7.41 7.56 -14.77
N ALA A 63 -6.96 6.36 -14.41
CA ALA A 63 -6.44 6.09 -13.05
C ALA A 63 -5.22 6.97 -12.73
N ALA A 64 -4.27 7.09 -13.66
CA ALA A 64 -3.10 7.95 -13.49
C ALA A 64 -3.48 9.43 -13.39
N GLN A 65 -4.45 9.90 -14.19
CA GLN A 65 -4.95 11.28 -14.15
C GLN A 65 -5.62 11.60 -12.82
N ILE A 66 -6.49 10.69 -12.32
CA ILE A 66 -7.17 10.89 -11.03
C ILE A 66 -6.15 10.91 -9.89
N LEU A 67 -5.20 9.97 -9.87
CA LEU A 67 -4.20 9.89 -8.81
C LEU A 67 -3.15 11.00 -8.86
N SER A 68 -2.97 11.65 -10.02
CA SER A 68 -2.10 12.81 -10.17
C SER A 68 -2.81 14.14 -9.88
N ASP A 69 -4.10 14.10 -9.53
CA ASP A 69 -4.86 15.31 -9.24
C ASP A 69 -4.24 16.06 -8.03
N PRO A 70 -4.08 17.40 -8.10
CA PRO A 70 -3.50 18.19 -7.00
C PRO A 70 -4.19 18.02 -5.64
N ILE A 71 -5.47 17.64 -5.63
CA ILE A 71 -6.23 17.43 -4.38
C ILE A 71 -5.82 16.12 -3.69
N LEU A 72 -5.37 15.12 -4.45
CA LEU A 72 -5.03 13.80 -3.91
C LEU A 72 -3.54 13.55 -3.82
N SER A 73 -2.76 14.19 -4.67
CA SER A 73 -1.33 13.93 -4.72
C SER A 73 -0.63 14.49 -3.49
N ASP A 74 -0.30 13.60 -2.56
CA ASP A 74 0.59 13.88 -1.43
C ASP A 74 2.06 14.05 -1.85
N SER A 75 2.35 13.90 -3.14
CA SER A 75 3.71 13.98 -3.66
C SER A 75 4.29 15.40 -3.58
N LEU A 76 5.58 15.47 -3.26
CA LEU A 76 6.36 16.71 -3.31
C LEU A 76 6.64 17.17 -4.75
N PHE A 77 6.50 16.26 -5.72
CA PHE A 77 6.76 16.53 -7.13
C PHE A 77 5.50 16.93 -7.90
N ALA A 78 4.33 16.92 -7.25
CA ALA A 78 3.07 17.32 -7.86
C ALA A 78 2.78 18.82 -7.61
N PRO A 79 2.36 19.57 -8.64
CA PRO A 79 1.90 20.94 -8.45
C PRO A 79 0.60 20.92 -7.63
N LYS A 80 0.54 21.74 -6.57
CA LYS A 80 -0.61 21.78 -5.62
C LYS A 80 -1.64 22.86 -5.93
N ASP A 81 -1.39 23.68 -6.96
CA ASP A 81 -2.27 24.79 -7.30
C ASP A 81 -3.22 24.42 -8.45
N ARG A 82 -4.52 24.67 -8.25
CA ARG A 82 -5.53 24.63 -9.32
C ARG A 82 -5.75 26.06 -9.77
N SER A 83 -5.06 26.48 -10.83
CA SER A 83 -5.42 27.74 -11.49
C SER A 83 -6.76 27.57 -12.20
N PRO A 84 -7.81 28.33 -11.85
CA PRO A 84 -9.08 28.28 -12.57
C PRO A 84 -8.86 28.86 -13.97
N VAL A 85 -8.83 28.00 -14.99
CA VAL A 85 -8.72 28.45 -16.37
C VAL A 85 -10.12 28.71 -16.91
N ILE A 86 -10.72 29.83 -16.48
CA ILE A 86 -12.01 30.28 -16.99
C ILE A 86 -11.73 31.24 -18.16
N PRO A 87 -12.09 30.88 -19.40
CA PRO A 87 -11.93 31.80 -20.53
C PRO A 87 -12.80 33.04 -20.30
N ALA A 88 -12.27 34.21 -20.65
CA ALA A 88 -13.00 35.47 -20.52
C ALA A 88 -14.37 35.39 -21.21
N GLN A 89 -15.41 35.92 -20.56
CA GLN A 89 -16.76 35.96 -21.11
C GLN A 89 -16.76 36.66 -22.48
N GLY A 90 -17.41 36.05 -23.47
CA GLY A 90 -17.44 36.55 -24.86
C GLY A 90 -16.20 36.22 -25.71
N SER A 91 -15.20 35.51 -25.18
CA SER A 91 -14.06 35.05 -25.98
C SER A 91 -14.43 33.92 -26.94
N HIS A 92 -13.65 33.76 -28.02
CA HIS A 92 -13.82 32.63 -28.96
C HIS A 92 -13.71 31.26 -28.27
N LEU A 93 -12.86 31.13 -27.23
CA LEU A 93 -12.76 29.91 -26.43
C LEU A 93 -14.04 29.63 -25.62
N ALA A 94 -14.65 30.67 -25.03
CA ALA A 94 -15.93 30.52 -24.36
C ALA A 94 -17.05 30.10 -25.33
N ALA A 95 -17.02 30.61 -26.58
CA ALA A 95 -17.95 30.18 -27.62
C ALA A 95 -17.77 28.70 -27.99
N VAL A 96 -16.53 28.23 -28.16
CA VAL A 96 -16.23 26.81 -28.39
C VAL A 96 -16.76 25.94 -27.26
N ILE A 97 -16.48 26.31 -26.01
CA ILE A 97 -16.95 25.55 -24.84
C ILE A 97 -18.47 25.49 -24.79
N SER A 98 -19.15 26.61 -25.08
CA SER A 98 -20.62 26.65 -25.10
C SER A 98 -21.21 25.73 -26.18
N ALA A 99 -20.61 25.71 -27.37
CA ALA A 99 -21.00 24.79 -28.45
C ALA A 99 -20.74 23.33 -28.08
N GLU A 100 -19.59 23.02 -27.45
CA GLU A 100 -19.26 21.67 -26.99
C GLU A 100 -20.23 21.19 -25.89
N LYS A 101 -20.62 22.06 -24.95
CA LYS A 101 -21.65 21.74 -23.94
C LYS A 101 -23.00 21.42 -24.58
N GLN A 102 -23.41 22.19 -25.59
CA GLN A 102 -24.63 21.92 -26.34
C GLN A 102 -24.57 20.56 -27.05
N LEU A 103 -23.45 20.25 -27.71
CA LEU A 103 -23.24 18.94 -28.35
C LEU A 103 -23.32 17.78 -27.35
N ILE A 104 -22.71 17.92 -26.17
CA ILE A 104 -22.80 16.89 -25.12
C ILE A 104 -24.24 16.71 -24.66
N ALA A 105 -24.97 17.81 -24.43
CA ALA A 105 -26.36 17.78 -24.02
C ALA A 105 -27.28 17.15 -25.08
N THR A 106 -27.10 17.50 -26.37
CA THR A 106 -27.88 16.90 -27.47
C THR A 106 -27.57 15.42 -27.63
N THR A 107 -26.30 15.02 -27.51
CA THR A 107 -25.89 13.61 -27.56
C THR A 107 -26.49 12.79 -26.41
N PHE A 108 -26.55 13.37 -25.20
CA PHE A 108 -27.19 12.73 -24.06
C PHE A 108 -28.69 12.52 -24.28
N LEU A 109 -29.39 13.54 -24.81
CA LEU A 109 -30.82 13.46 -25.11
C LEU A 109 -31.14 12.54 -26.30
N ALA A 110 -30.25 12.45 -27.29
CA ALA A 110 -30.39 11.57 -28.44
C ALA A 110 -30.18 10.09 -28.11
N LYS A 111 -29.47 9.73 -27.04
CA LYS A 111 -29.47 8.34 -26.55
C LYS A 111 -30.83 7.89 -26.01
N ALA A 112 -31.79 8.80 -25.81
CA ALA A 112 -33.16 8.51 -25.39
C ALA A 112 -34.20 8.52 -26.55
N GLY A 113 -33.79 8.80 -27.80
CA GLY A 113 -34.65 8.76 -28.99
C GLY A 113 -33.91 9.12 -30.30
N ASP A 114 -34.38 8.72 -31.48
CA ASP A 114 -33.68 8.93 -32.75
C ASP A 114 -33.60 10.42 -33.15
N LYS A 115 -32.46 11.07 -32.83
CA LYS A 115 -32.17 12.50 -33.07
C LYS A 115 -30.81 12.73 -33.73
N THR A 116 -30.50 11.92 -34.73
CA THR A 116 -29.23 11.98 -35.48
C THR A 116 -28.98 13.32 -36.20
N ALA A 117 -30.03 13.98 -36.69
CA ALA A 117 -29.95 15.29 -37.34
C ALA A 117 -29.55 16.43 -36.37
N ASP A 118 -30.03 16.38 -35.13
CA ASP A 118 -29.73 17.37 -34.09
C ASP A 118 -28.25 17.28 -33.66
N ILE A 119 -27.71 16.05 -33.56
CA ILE A 119 -26.29 15.81 -33.27
C ILE A 119 -25.43 16.40 -34.39
N THR A 120 -25.75 16.09 -35.64
CA THR A 120 -24.99 16.58 -36.81
C THR A 120 -24.95 18.11 -36.83
N THR A 121 -26.08 18.76 -36.54
CA THR A 121 -26.15 20.23 -36.44
C THR A 121 -25.25 20.77 -35.31
N ALA A 122 -25.29 20.14 -34.14
CA ALA A 122 -24.44 20.54 -33.02
C ALA A 122 -22.93 20.34 -33.32
N GLU A 123 -22.55 19.28 -34.02
CA GLU A 123 -21.17 19.05 -34.47
C GLU A 123 -20.70 20.16 -35.43
N THR A 124 -21.55 20.56 -36.39
CA THR A 124 -21.22 21.66 -37.30
C THR A 124 -21.03 22.98 -36.56
N ASN A 125 -21.83 23.26 -35.52
CA ASN A 125 -21.68 24.45 -34.69
C ASN A 125 -20.37 24.46 -33.90
N VAL A 126 -19.94 23.30 -33.38
CA VAL A 126 -18.63 23.15 -32.71
C VAL A 126 -17.49 23.40 -33.69
N ALA A 127 -17.56 22.84 -34.90
CA ALA A 127 -16.55 23.05 -35.92
C ALA A 127 -16.45 24.53 -36.34
N ALA A 128 -17.60 25.19 -36.53
CA ALA A 128 -17.66 26.61 -36.84
C ALA A 128 -17.06 27.48 -35.71
N ALA A 129 -17.39 27.18 -34.45
CA ALA A 129 -16.83 27.90 -33.30
C ALA A 129 -15.30 27.72 -33.21
N LYS A 130 -14.78 26.52 -33.47
CA LYS A 130 -13.34 26.24 -33.47
C LYS A 130 -12.60 26.98 -34.57
N ALA A 131 -13.21 27.12 -35.75
CA ALA A 131 -12.63 27.86 -36.88
C ALA A 131 -12.45 29.36 -36.60
N LEU A 132 -13.22 29.93 -35.65
CA LEU A 132 -13.11 31.33 -35.25
C LEU A 132 -12.00 31.59 -34.22
N VAL A 133 -11.37 30.55 -33.66
CA VAL A 133 -10.27 30.72 -32.70
C VAL A 133 -8.99 31.12 -33.45
N PRO A 134 -8.32 32.22 -33.08
CA PRO A 134 -7.07 32.63 -33.73
C PRO A 134 -5.97 31.56 -33.63
N ALA A 135 -5.12 31.47 -34.66
CA ALA A 135 -4.00 30.54 -34.69
C ALA A 135 -3.09 30.72 -33.45
N GLY A 136 -2.73 29.60 -32.80
CA GLY A 136 -1.93 29.60 -31.58
C GLY A 136 -2.66 30.01 -30.29
N LYS A 137 -3.97 30.29 -30.34
CA LYS A 137 -4.80 30.55 -29.16
C LYS A 137 -5.62 29.35 -28.70
N MET A 138 -5.65 28.28 -29.49
CA MET A 138 -6.25 27.02 -29.09
C MET A 138 -5.30 26.25 -28.15
N PRO A 139 -5.78 25.66 -27.06
CA PRO A 139 -4.92 24.91 -26.14
C PRO A 139 -4.22 23.73 -26.83
N ASP A 140 -2.98 23.50 -26.45
CA ASP A 140 -2.16 22.40 -26.99
C ASP A 140 -2.75 21.03 -26.61
N LYS A 141 -2.47 20.04 -27.46
CA LYS A 141 -2.85 18.65 -27.16
C LYS A 141 -2.08 18.17 -25.93
N VAL A 142 -2.83 17.69 -24.94
CA VAL A 142 -2.29 17.09 -23.73
C VAL A 142 -2.11 15.58 -23.92
N ALA A 143 -0.92 15.06 -23.66
CA ALA A 143 -0.62 13.63 -23.74
C ALA A 143 -1.18 12.84 -22.55
N LEU A 144 -1.52 11.57 -22.77
CA LEU A 144 -1.93 10.65 -21.70
C LEU A 144 -0.75 10.37 -20.77
N ILE A 145 -0.98 10.40 -19.45
CA ILE A 145 0.07 10.18 -18.44
C ILE A 145 0.64 8.77 -18.50
N SER A 146 -0.23 7.77 -18.67
CA SER A 146 0.16 6.38 -18.88
C SER A 146 -0.92 5.64 -19.65
N THR A 147 -0.54 4.80 -20.60
CA THR A 147 -1.46 3.88 -21.32
C THR A 147 -1.30 2.43 -20.88
N GLN A 148 -0.31 2.15 -20.04
CA GLN A 148 0.03 0.79 -19.59
C GLN A 148 0.18 0.73 -18.07
N ALA A 149 0.22 -0.50 -17.56
CA ALA A 149 0.54 -0.76 -16.17
C ALA A 149 1.94 -0.24 -15.81
N TRP A 150 2.05 0.35 -14.64
CA TRP A 150 3.31 0.82 -14.09
C TRP A 150 4.16 -0.36 -13.64
N SER A 151 5.36 -0.47 -14.21
CA SER A 151 6.35 -1.44 -13.75
C SER A 151 7.08 -0.94 -12.49
N PHE A 152 7.79 -1.85 -11.83
CA PHE A 152 8.56 -1.51 -10.63
C PHE A 152 9.64 -0.43 -10.90
N LEU A 153 10.21 -0.39 -12.10
CA LEU A 153 11.31 0.52 -12.51
C LEU A 153 10.84 1.87 -13.08
N SER A 154 9.57 2.03 -13.43
CA SER A 154 9.08 3.28 -14.04
C SER A 154 9.28 4.45 -13.06
N ARG A 155 9.94 5.54 -13.44
CA ARG A 155 10.41 6.55 -12.46
C ARG A 155 9.78 7.93 -12.59
N ASN A 156 9.28 8.32 -13.76
CA ASN A 156 8.98 9.72 -14.06
C ASN A 156 7.61 10.17 -13.51
N GLU A 157 6.51 9.93 -14.24
CA GLU A 157 5.19 10.44 -13.84
C GLU A 157 4.62 9.76 -12.57
N SER A 158 5.16 8.60 -12.13
CA SER A 158 4.65 7.87 -10.96
C SER A 158 4.89 8.60 -9.67
N MET A 159 5.94 9.41 -9.65
CA MET A 159 6.31 10.14 -8.45
C MET A 159 5.21 11.11 -8.06
N LYS A 160 4.35 11.53 -8.99
CA LYS A 160 3.22 12.43 -8.76
C LYS A 160 1.93 11.72 -8.33
N LEU A 161 1.91 10.40 -8.24
CA LEU A 161 0.71 9.65 -7.87
C LEU A 161 0.45 9.73 -6.36
N ALA A 162 -0.82 9.90 -6.01
CA ALA A 162 -1.29 9.81 -4.64
C ALA A 162 -0.96 8.44 -4.01
N THR A 163 -0.51 8.45 -2.76
CA THR A 163 -0.16 7.22 -2.02
C THR A 163 -1.26 6.70 -1.11
N ALA A 164 -2.25 7.53 -0.80
CA ALA A 164 -3.43 7.19 -0.01
C ALA A 164 -4.63 7.93 -0.58
N ILE A 165 -5.75 7.24 -0.75
CA ILE A 165 -6.97 7.81 -1.34
C ILE A 165 -8.23 7.18 -0.76
N ARG A 166 -9.32 7.94 -0.79
CA ARG A 166 -10.66 7.48 -0.40
C ARG A 166 -11.52 7.19 -1.64
N PRO A 167 -12.49 6.26 -1.56
CA PRO A 167 -13.40 6.00 -2.68
C PRO A 167 -14.18 7.26 -3.09
N GLY A 168 -14.65 8.04 -2.12
CA GLY A 168 -15.35 9.33 -2.34
C GLY A 168 -14.54 10.33 -3.15
N GLU A 169 -13.23 10.39 -2.93
CA GLU A 169 -12.33 11.30 -3.63
C GLU A 169 -12.17 10.91 -5.11
N VAL A 170 -11.95 9.62 -5.38
CA VAL A 170 -11.87 9.11 -6.75
C VAL A 170 -13.19 9.33 -7.48
N TYR A 171 -14.31 9.01 -6.83
CA TYR A 171 -15.63 9.17 -7.41
C TYR A 171 -15.95 10.64 -7.73
N ARG A 172 -15.59 11.56 -6.82
CA ARG A 172 -15.77 13.01 -7.03
C ARG A 172 -14.93 13.50 -8.21
N ILE A 173 -13.65 13.15 -8.29
CA ILE A 173 -12.77 13.60 -9.39
C ILE A 173 -13.19 12.97 -10.71
N LEU A 174 -13.63 11.72 -10.70
CA LEU A 174 -14.19 11.07 -11.89
C LEU A 174 -15.41 11.84 -12.41
N HIS A 175 -16.29 12.30 -11.52
CA HIS A 175 -17.43 13.13 -11.87
C HIS A 175 -16.97 14.51 -12.38
N ASP A 176 -16.04 15.17 -11.71
CA ASP A 176 -15.45 16.45 -12.16
C ASP A 176 -14.91 16.34 -13.59
N ILE A 177 -14.12 15.30 -13.89
CA ILE A 177 -13.57 15.05 -15.22
C ILE A 177 -14.67 14.81 -16.25
N SER A 178 -15.73 14.08 -15.89
CA SER A 178 -16.83 13.74 -16.81
C SER A 178 -17.65 14.95 -17.27
N HIS A 179 -17.64 16.06 -16.52
CA HIS A 179 -18.37 17.28 -16.86
C HIS A 179 -17.57 18.27 -17.71
N LEU A 180 -16.29 18.00 -17.94
CA LEU A 180 -15.46 18.87 -18.75
C LEU A 180 -15.74 18.68 -20.23
N THR A 181 -15.86 19.78 -20.97
CA THR A 181 -15.74 19.73 -22.43
C THR A 181 -14.31 19.37 -22.86
N PRO A 182 -14.10 18.84 -24.07
CA PRO A 182 -12.75 18.59 -24.60
C PRO A 182 -11.82 19.80 -24.49
N THR A 183 -12.33 21.00 -24.76
CA THR A 183 -11.55 22.25 -24.65
C THR A 183 -11.26 22.59 -23.18
N GLU A 184 -12.25 22.53 -22.28
CA GLU A 184 -12.03 22.75 -20.84
C GLU A 184 -11.01 21.75 -20.27
N ALA A 185 -11.10 20.48 -20.65
CA ALA A 185 -10.14 19.45 -20.22
C ALA A 185 -8.70 19.85 -20.57
N THR A 186 -8.45 20.24 -21.83
CA THR A 186 -7.10 20.66 -22.25
C THR A 186 -6.60 21.90 -21.51
N LEU A 187 -7.49 22.85 -21.20
CA LEU A 187 -7.16 24.02 -20.37
C LEU A 187 -6.75 23.61 -18.95
N HIS A 188 -7.35 22.56 -18.42
CA HIS A 188 -6.99 21.95 -17.13
C HIS A 188 -5.81 20.97 -17.21
N LYS A 189 -5.08 20.90 -18.34
CA LYS A 189 -4.01 19.92 -18.58
C LYS A 189 -4.48 18.47 -18.46
N ILE A 190 -5.71 18.21 -18.88
CA ILE A 190 -6.33 16.89 -18.95
C ILE A 190 -6.49 16.54 -20.45
N PRO A 191 -6.10 15.32 -20.88
CA PRO A 191 -6.33 14.88 -22.25
C PRO A 191 -7.80 14.93 -22.65
N ALA A 192 -8.08 15.50 -23.83
CA ALA A 192 -9.43 15.78 -24.33
C ALA A 192 -10.35 14.55 -24.46
N ILE A 193 -9.78 13.34 -24.50
CA ILE A 193 -10.50 12.07 -24.58
C ILE A 193 -11.01 11.57 -23.22
N LEU A 194 -10.40 11.98 -22.11
CA LEU A 194 -10.73 11.45 -20.78
C LEU A 194 -12.12 11.84 -20.26
N PRO A 195 -12.69 13.03 -20.54
CA PRO A 195 -14.06 13.35 -20.12
C PRO A 195 -15.10 12.37 -20.67
N GLU A 196 -14.99 12.00 -21.95
CA GLU A 196 -15.87 11.02 -22.59
C GLU A 196 -15.73 9.66 -21.89
N LYS A 197 -14.49 9.19 -21.68
CA LYS A 197 -14.22 7.91 -21.01
C LYS A 197 -14.64 7.89 -19.54
N ALA A 198 -14.53 9.01 -18.83
CA ALA A 198 -15.05 9.18 -17.48
C ALA A 198 -16.58 9.09 -17.45
N SER A 199 -17.26 9.75 -18.41
CA SER A 199 -18.72 9.68 -18.55
C SER A 199 -19.21 8.26 -18.87
N ASP A 200 -18.52 7.56 -19.76
CA ASP A 200 -18.84 6.18 -20.11
C ASP A 200 -18.65 5.23 -18.92
N LEU A 201 -17.55 5.37 -18.17
CA LEU A 201 -17.32 4.62 -16.94
C LEU A 201 -18.39 4.87 -15.88
N LEU A 202 -18.79 6.13 -15.66
CA LEU A 202 -19.87 6.48 -14.72
C LEU A 202 -21.22 5.90 -15.16
N ARG A 203 -21.47 5.84 -16.48
CA ARG A 203 -22.67 5.22 -17.03
C ARG A 203 -22.66 3.70 -16.83
N ALA A 204 -21.52 3.05 -17.08
CA ALA A 204 -21.35 1.63 -16.80
C ALA A 204 -21.53 1.32 -15.31
N LEU A 205 -20.98 2.18 -14.44
CA LEU A 205 -21.15 2.08 -13.00
C LEU A 205 -22.61 2.28 -12.56
N ALA A 206 -23.42 3.03 -13.32
CA ALA A 206 -24.85 3.18 -13.05
C ALA A 206 -25.64 1.88 -13.33
N VAL A 207 -25.15 0.98 -14.19
CA VAL A 207 -25.82 -0.30 -14.53
C VAL A 207 -25.70 -1.30 -13.38
N PRO A 208 -26.81 -1.83 -12.82
CA PRO A 208 -26.79 -2.75 -11.68
C PRO A 208 -25.80 -3.92 -11.89
N ASP A 209 -24.95 -4.17 -10.89
CA ASP A 209 -24.01 -5.31 -10.90
C ASP A 209 -24.75 -6.64 -10.77
N GLN A 210 -24.08 -7.76 -11.03
CA GLN A 210 -24.68 -9.10 -10.97
C GLN A 210 -25.36 -9.35 -9.62
N THR A 211 -24.71 -8.97 -8.52
CA THR A 211 -25.27 -9.13 -7.17
C THR A 211 -26.57 -8.32 -6.99
N ALA A 212 -26.63 -7.08 -7.48
CA ALA A 212 -27.86 -6.29 -7.45
C ALA A 212 -28.94 -6.88 -8.37
N GLN A 213 -28.58 -7.40 -9.53
CA GLN A 213 -29.52 -8.08 -10.43
C GLN A 213 -30.09 -9.36 -9.80
N GLU A 214 -29.26 -10.18 -9.15
CA GLU A 214 -29.68 -11.38 -8.42
C GLU A 214 -30.57 -11.04 -7.21
N ALA A 215 -30.27 -9.97 -6.49
CA ALA A 215 -31.11 -9.53 -5.38
C ALA A 215 -32.48 -9.08 -5.89
N LYS A 216 -32.50 -8.33 -6.99
CA LYS A 216 -33.75 -7.90 -7.65
C LYS A 216 -34.56 -9.08 -8.19
N SER A 217 -33.92 -10.08 -8.81
CA SER A 217 -34.63 -11.26 -9.31
C SER A 217 -35.17 -12.13 -8.18
N LYS A 218 -34.45 -12.26 -7.07
CA LYS A 218 -34.93 -12.93 -5.84
C LYS A 218 -36.14 -12.21 -5.24
N LEU A 219 -36.10 -10.88 -5.16
CA LEU A 219 -37.24 -10.07 -4.72
C LEU A 219 -38.47 -10.29 -5.60
N GLN A 220 -38.29 -10.30 -6.93
CA GLN A 220 -39.37 -10.58 -7.87
C GLN A 220 -39.92 -12.01 -7.69
N ALA A 221 -39.05 -13.01 -7.49
CA ALA A 221 -39.49 -14.38 -7.24
C ALA A 221 -40.31 -14.49 -5.95
N VAL A 222 -39.88 -13.83 -4.86
CA VAL A 222 -40.62 -13.83 -3.59
C VAL A 222 -41.94 -13.05 -3.71
N ALA A 223 -41.97 -11.95 -4.48
CA ALA A 223 -43.20 -11.23 -4.79
C ALA A 223 -44.21 -12.09 -5.57
N ASN A 224 -43.74 -12.86 -6.56
CA ASN A 224 -44.59 -13.78 -7.31
C ASN A 224 -45.13 -14.92 -6.43
N VAL A 225 -44.36 -15.37 -5.43
CA VAL A 225 -44.84 -16.35 -4.43
C VAL A 225 -45.91 -15.73 -3.52
N ALA A 226 -45.87 -14.43 -3.25
CA ALA A 226 -46.90 -13.72 -2.49
C ALA A 226 -48.29 -13.81 -3.15
N ASP A 227 -48.34 -13.90 -4.47
CA ASP A 227 -49.58 -14.05 -5.24
C ASP A 227 -50.20 -15.46 -5.15
N LEU A 228 -49.48 -16.46 -4.63
CA LEU A 228 -49.97 -17.82 -4.44
C LEU A 228 -50.77 -17.99 -3.13
N PHE A 229 -50.73 -17.03 -2.20
CA PHE A 229 -51.46 -17.10 -0.94
C PHE A 229 -52.92 -16.63 -1.10
N ALA A 230 -53.87 -17.49 -0.71
CA ALA A 230 -55.31 -17.26 -0.89
C ALA A 230 -55.94 -16.28 0.13
N THR A 231 -55.30 -16.04 1.28
CA THR A 231 -55.85 -15.17 2.32
C THR A 231 -55.25 -13.76 2.26
N PRO A 232 -56.06 -12.68 2.37
CA PRO A 232 -55.58 -11.29 2.29
C PRO A 232 -54.54 -10.92 3.34
N GLU A 233 -54.63 -11.54 4.52
CA GLU A 233 -53.74 -11.27 5.65
C GLU A 233 -52.33 -11.84 5.45
N GLN A 234 -52.23 -13.07 4.91
CA GLN A 234 -50.94 -13.70 4.57
C GLN A 234 -50.25 -12.96 3.42
N LYS A 235 -51.02 -12.57 2.40
CA LYS A 235 -50.51 -11.77 1.29
C LYS A 235 -49.94 -10.43 1.78
N LYS A 236 -50.65 -9.75 2.67
CA LYS A 236 -50.18 -8.49 3.28
C LYS A 236 -48.90 -8.66 4.10
N ALA A 237 -48.83 -9.68 4.97
CA ALA A 237 -47.63 -9.93 5.78
C ALA A 237 -46.39 -10.25 4.92
N VAL A 238 -46.56 -11.01 3.84
CA VAL A 238 -45.48 -11.32 2.90
C VAL A 238 -45.07 -10.07 2.11
N LEU A 239 -46.01 -9.25 1.66
CA LEU A 239 -45.74 -7.98 0.97
C LEU A 239 -45.07 -6.93 1.88
N ASP A 240 -45.45 -6.85 3.16
CA ASP A 240 -44.83 -5.95 4.13
C ASP A 240 -43.39 -6.39 4.47
N SER A 241 -43.15 -7.71 4.58
CA SER A 241 -41.80 -8.29 4.69
C SER A 241 -40.96 -8.04 3.44
N LEU A 242 -41.55 -8.22 2.26
CA LEU A 242 -40.94 -7.92 0.96
C LEU A 242 -40.63 -6.44 0.79
N ALA A 243 -41.49 -5.55 1.28
CA ALA A 243 -41.25 -4.11 1.23
C ALA A 243 -40.08 -3.73 2.15
N ASN A 244 -40.01 -4.29 3.36
CA ASN A 244 -38.89 -4.06 4.26
C ASN A 244 -37.57 -4.68 3.74
N PHE A 245 -37.62 -5.90 3.19
CA PHE A 245 -36.47 -6.53 2.55
C PHE A 245 -36.10 -5.81 1.25
N GLY A 246 -37.08 -5.34 0.49
CA GLY A 246 -36.94 -4.55 -0.72
C GLY A 246 -36.27 -3.21 -0.43
N LEU A 247 -36.66 -2.50 0.63
CA LEU A 247 -36.00 -1.27 1.10
C LEU A 247 -34.59 -1.53 1.62
N ALA A 248 -34.35 -2.66 2.29
CA ALA A 248 -33.01 -3.05 2.74
C ALA A 248 -32.11 -3.45 1.56
N VAL A 249 -32.65 -4.14 0.56
CA VAL A 249 -31.96 -4.53 -0.67
C VAL A 249 -31.75 -3.32 -1.55
N GLU A 250 -32.73 -2.45 -1.75
CA GLU A 250 -32.64 -1.19 -2.48
C GLU A 250 -31.60 -0.29 -1.79
N GLY A 251 -31.70 -0.06 -0.48
CA GLY A 251 -30.64 0.62 0.29
C GLY A 251 -29.25 -0.03 0.19
N ALA A 252 -29.15 -1.35 0.00
CA ALA A 252 -27.89 -2.07 -0.23
C ALA A 252 -27.45 -2.16 -1.71
N THR A 253 -28.35 -1.88 -2.66
CA THR A 253 -28.17 -2.00 -4.12
C THR A 253 -28.23 -0.67 -4.87
N THR A 254 -28.69 0.43 -4.25
CA THR A 254 -28.91 1.72 -4.92
C THR A 254 -28.18 2.89 -4.26
N GLN A 255 -26.89 2.99 -4.59
CA GLN A 255 -26.28 4.22 -5.11
C GLN A 255 -25.09 3.79 -5.99
N ALA A 256 -24.85 4.45 -7.14
CA ALA A 256 -23.68 4.14 -7.97
C ALA A 256 -22.36 4.26 -7.18
N TYR A 257 -22.36 5.15 -6.18
CA TYR A 257 -21.27 5.33 -5.23
C TYR A 257 -21.02 4.10 -4.34
N ASP A 258 -22.04 3.47 -3.75
CA ASP A 258 -21.85 2.30 -2.88
C ASP A 258 -21.29 1.11 -3.64
N ARG A 259 -21.71 0.94 -4.90
CA ARG A 259 -21.14 -0.06 -5.81
C ARG A 259 -19.68 0.24 -6.12
N PHE A 260 -19.37 1.51 -6.41
CA PHE A 260 -17.99 1.95 -6.59
C PHE A 260 -17.14 1.67 -5.35
N GLN A 261 -17.65 1.92 -4.15
CA GLN A 261 -16.94 1.67 -2.89
C GLN A 261 -16.56 0.18 -2.72
N ARG A 262 -17.43 -0.76 -3.12
CA ARG A 262 -17.11 -2.21 -3.09
C ARG A 262 -16.00 -2.58 -4.08
N TRP A 263 -16.10 -2.12 -5.32
CA TRP A 263 -15.07 -2.31 -6.35
C TRP A 263 -13.73 -1.68 -5.95
N PHE A 264 -13.80 -0.53 -5.31
CA PHE A 264 -12.65 0.19 -4.80
C PHE A 264 -11.99 -0.53 -3.64
N GLY A 265 -12.75 -1.10 -2.69
CA GLY A 265 -12.20 -1.97 -1.64
C GLY A 265 -11.39 -3.13 -2.22
N SER A 266 -11.94 -3.80 -3.25
CA SER A 266 -11.21 -4.86 -3.98
C SER A 266 -9.97 -4.33 -4.71
N ALA A 267 -9.97 -3.08 -5.17
CA ALA A 267 -8.80 -2.43 -5.75
C ALA A 267 -7.72 -2.17 -4.70
N GLN A 268 -8.10 -1.67 -3.52
CA GLN A 268 -7.19 -1.41 -2.42
C GLN A 268 -6.53 -2.69 -1.91
N ASP A 269 -7.31 -3.78 -1.75
CA ASP A 269 -6.78 -5.07 -1.32
C ASP A 269 -5.73 -5.61 -2.31
N ARG A 270 -5.99 -5.50 -3.62
CA ARG A 270 -5.02 -5.89 -4.67
C ARG A 270 -3.78 -5.00 -4.66
N ALA A 271 -3.96 -3.69 -4.53
CA ALA A 271 -2.86 -2.73 -4.45
C ALA A 271 -1.96 -3.01 -3.24
N GLU A 272 -2.56 -3.29 -2.07
CA GLU A 272 -1.86 -3.65 -0.84
C GLU A 272 -1.10 -4.96 -1.02
N GLN A 273 -1.75 -5.99 -1.58
CA GLN A 273 -1.10 -7.27 -1.85
C GLN A 273 0.13 -7.12 -2.77
N TRP A 274 -0.01 -6.41 -3.88
CA TRP A 274 1.13 -6.16 -4.77
C TRP A 274 2.22 -5.34 -4.08
N PHE A 275 1.85 -4.32 -3.31
CA PHE A 275 2.80 -3.55 -2.53
C PHE A 275 3.61 -4.45 -1.59
N GLN A 276 2.95 -5.34 -0.85
CA GLN A 276 3.62 -6.29 0.05
C GLN A 276 4.54 -7.26 -0.70
N ILE A 277 4.13 -7.75 -1.88
CA ILE A 277 4.98 -8.62 -2.71
C ILE A 277 6.26 -7.89 -3.14
N HIS A 278 6.14 -6.64 -3.61
CA HIS A 278 7.31 -5.85 -4.03
C HIS A 278 8.25 -5.55 -2.85
N VAL A 279 7.68 -5.09 -1.73
CA VAL A 279 8.44 -4.80 -0.50
C VAL A 279 9.13 -6.07 0.02
N ARG A 280 8.47 -7.22 -0.06
CA ARG A 280 9.07 -8.52 0.29
C ARG A 280 10.25 -8.88 -0.62
N GLY A 281 10.10 -8.70 -1.94
CA GLY A 281 11.20 -8.92 -2.89
C GLY A 281 12.42 -8.03 -2.59
N ILE A 282 12.18 -6.73 -2.33
CA ILE A 282 13.23 -5.77 -1.95
C ILE A 282 13.86 -6.15 -0.60
N THR A 283 13.07 -6.62 0.36
CA THR A 283 13.57 -7.06 1.67
C THR A 283 14.48 -8.27 1.53
N ILE A 284 14.11 -9.26 0.72
CA ILE A 284 14.94 -10.44 0.44
C ILE A 284 16.26 -10.01 -0.20
N PHE A 285 16.20 -9.12 -1.20
CA PHE A 285 17.40 -8.57 -1.84
C PHE A 285 18.33 -7.90 -0.82
N PHE A 286 17.83 -6.95 -0.02
CA PHE A 286 18.66 -6.29 1.01
C PHE A 286 19.13 -7.24 2.10
N SER A 287 18.37 -8.27 2.46
CA SER A 287 18.79 -9.28 3.44
C SER A 287 20.03 -10.03 2.97
N VAL A 288 20.05 -10.43 1.69
CA VAL A 288 21.22 -11.09 1.08
C VAL A 288 22.39 -10.13 0.96
N VAL A 289 22.15 -8.93 0.41
CA VAL A 289 23.20 -7.92 0.20
C VAL A 289 23.84 -7.51 1.53
N ILE A 290 23.05 -7.20 2.56
CA ILE A 290 23.57 -6.79 3.87
C ILE A 290 24.30 -7.94 4.56
N ALA A 291 23.77 -9.16 4.52
CA ALA A 291 24.45 -10.30 5.12
C ALA A 291 25.84 -10.52 4.51
N LEU A 292 25.98 -10.34 3.19
CA LEU A 292 27.25 -10.46 2.47
C LEU A 292 28.19 -9.27 2.71
N LEU A 293 27.69 -8.03 2.58
CA LEU A 293 28.49 -6.81 2.73
C LEU A 293 29.01 -6.64 4.16
N LEU A 294 28.17 -6.93 5.15
CA LEU A 294 28.54 -6.86 6.57
C LEU A 294 29.15 -8.17 7.07
N GLN A 295 29.25 -9.20 6.22
CA GLN A 295 29.84 -10.50 6.56
C GLN A 295 29.26 -11.12 7.83
N LEU A 296 27.94 -10.97 8.00
CA LEU A 296 27.25 -11.45 9.19
C LEU A 296 27.12 -12.95 9.11
N ASP A 297 27.79 -13.65 10.01
CA ASP A 297 27.76 -15.10 10.14
C ASP A 297 27.03 -15.48 11.43
N THR A 298 25.86 -16.11 11.31
CA THR A 298 25.04 -16.52 12.45
C THR A 298 25.77 -17.50 13.37
N ILE A 299 26.55 -18.43 12.82
CA ILE A 299 27.32 -19.42 13.59
C ILE A 299 28.38 -18.71 14.43
N ASN A 300 29.09 -17.75 13.81
CA ASN A 300 30.10 -16.97 14.51
C ASN A 300 29.49 -16.03 15.57
N ILE A 301 28.39 -15.36 15.27
CA ILE A 301 27.66 -14.51 16.23
C ILE A 301 27.25 -15.34 17.46
N LEU A 302 26.67 -16.52 17.25
CA LEU A 302 26.28 -17.41 18.35
C LEU A 302 27.49 -17.91 19.15
N ARG A 303 28.61 -18.19 18.48
CA ARG A 303 29.87 -18.55 19.16
C ARG A 303 30.36 -17.40 20.03
N GLN A 304 30.41 -16.18 19.48
CA GLN A 304 30.85 -14.99 20.19
C GLN A 304 29.98 -14.72 21.42
N LEU A 305 28.65 -14.76 21.28
CA LEU A 305 27.70 -14.59 22.38
C LEU A 305 27.89 -15.64 23.48
N ARG A 306 28.13 -16.91 23.11
CA ARG A 306 28.39 -17.97 24.10
C ARG A 306 29.71 -17.78 24.85
N THR A 307 30.73 -17.21 24.20
CA THR A 307 32.08 -17.03 24.77
C THR A 307 32.27 -15.71 25.52
N GLN A 308 31.45 -14.69 25.26
CA GLN A 308 31.61 -13.34 25.81
C GLN A 308 30.40 -12.95 26.68
N PRO A 309 30.39 -13.32 27.98
CA PRO A 309 29.24 -13.06 28.86
C PRO A 309 29.01 -11.56 29.11
N VAL A 310 30.06 -10.74 29.04
CA VAL A 310 29.97 -9.27 29.18
C VAL A 310 29.16 -8.66 28.04
N MET A 311 29.40 -9.10 26.80
CA MET A 311 28.67 -8.66 25.61
C MET A 311 27.19 -9.07 25.69
N VAL A 312 26.92 -10.30 26.15
CA VAL A 312 25.53 -10.77 26.37
C VAL A 312 24.82 -9.91 27.40
N ALA A 313 25.47 -9.61 28.54
CA ALA A 313 24.88 -8.77 29.57
C ALA A 313 24.56 -7.35 29.05
N ALA A 314 25.44 -6.77 28.24
CA ALA A 314 25.24 -5.46 27.62
C ALA A 314 24.08 -5.47 26.61
N LEU A 315 23.99 -6.49 25.75
CA LEU A 315 22.90 -6.66 24.78
C LEU A 315 21.54 -6.92 25.45
N VAL A 316 21.50 -7.73 26.51
CA VAL A 316 20.28 -7.94 27.29
C VAL A 316 19.83 -6.64 27.96
N LYS A 317 20.78 -5.81 28.43
CA LYS A 317 20.49 -4.48 28.99
C LYS A 317 19.95 -3.51 27.93
N SER A 318 20.36 -3.61 26.67
CA SER A 318 19.87 -2.76 25.57
C SER A 318 18.54 -3.24 24.96
N ALA A 319 18.08 -4.44 25.30
CA ALA A 319 16.85 -5.03 24.74
C ALA A 319 15.59 -4.14 24.89
N PRO A 320 15.28 -3.52 26.06
CA PRO A 320 14.12 -2.64 26.19
C PRO A 320 14.17 -1.41 25.28
N ALA A 321 15.35 -0.80 25.14
CA ALA A 321 15.54 0.34 24.25
C ALA A 321 15.30 -0.07 22.79
N SER A 322 15.85 -1.23 22.38
CA SER A 322 15.68 -1.78 21.03
C SER A 322 14.22 -2.02 20.65
N VAL A 323 13.37 -2.40 21.62
CA VAL A 323 11.91 -2.53 21.42
C VAL A 323 11.27 -1.16 21.24
N THR A 324 11.68 -0.15 22.00
CA THR A 324 11.17 1.22 21.87
C THR A 324 11.52 1.84 20.50
N ASP A 325 12.75 1.64 20.01
CA ASP A 325 13.18 2.21 18.72
C ASP A 325 12.55 1.51 17.51
N ALA A 326 12.22 0.22 17.65
CA ALA A 326 11.59 -0.56 16.59
C ALA A 326 10.18 -0.03 16.26
N GLN A 327 9.41 0.38 17.27
CA GLN A 327 8.01 0.81 17.14
C GLN A 327 7.77 1.86 16.03
N PRO A 328 8.47 3.01 15.98
CA PRO A 328 8.25 4.03 14.95
C PRO A 328 8.62 3.56 13.54
N ILE A 329 9.68 2.76 13.39
CA ILE A 329 10.13 2.21 12.11
C ILE A 329 9.11 1.19 11.58
N LEU A 330 8.63 0.30 12.45
CA LEU A 330 7.67 -0.76 12.10
C LEU A 330 6.27 -0.22 11.83
N SER A 331 5.85 0.82 12.56
CA SER A 331 4.53 1.44 12.37
C SER A 331 4.44 2.29 11.11
N GLY A 332 5.56 2.49 10.40
CA GLY A 332 5.62 3.33 9.20
C GLY A 332 5.17 4.76 9.46
N SER A 333 5.54 5.32 10.63
CA SER A 333 5.09 6.63 11.09
C SER A 333 5.12 7.65 9.95
N ARG A 334 3.98 8.34 9.82
CA ARG A 334 3.63 9.29 8.76
C ARG A 334 4.86 10.08 8.32
N ALA A 335 5.20 9.96 7.05
CA ALA A 335 6.26 10.71 6.45
C ALA A 335 6.10 12.22 6.78
N PRO A 336 7.13 12.88 7.33
CA PRO A 336 7.20 14.34 7.28
C PRO A 336 6.83 14.84 5.88
N ASN A 337 6.17 15.99 5.82
CA ASN A 337 5.78 16.63 4.55
C ASN A 337 7.00 17.06 3.71
N ASP A 338 8.22 16.83 4.17
CA ASP A 338 9.48 17.07 3.47
C ASP A 338 10.29 15.76 3.37
N ALA A 339 10.67 15.39 2.14
CA ALA A 339 11.51 14.23 1.86
C ALA A 339 12.90 14.39 2.50
N ALA A 340 13.43 15.60 2.61
CA ALA A 340 14.72 15.85 3.26
C ALA A 340 14.67 15.55 4.75
N GLU A 341 13.58 15.88 5.44
CA GLU A 341 13.37 15.54 6.85
C GLU A 341 13.20 14.03 7.05
N LEU A 342 12.46 13.38 6.15
CA LEU A 342 12.33 11.92 6.10
C LEU A 342 13.68 11.22 6.03
N PHE A 343 14.53 11.62 5.07
CA PHE A 343 15.86 11.03 4.91
C PHE A 343 16.75 11.30 6.12
N LYS A 344 16.72 12.54 6.66
CA LYS A 344 17.46 12.88 7.89
C LYS A 344 17.02 12.05 9.09
N GLN A 345 15.72 11.91 9.30
CA GLN A 345 15.16 11.12 10.40
C GLN A 345 15.53 9.64 10.28
N GLN A 346 15.42 9.08 9.08
CA GLN A 346 15.79 7.69 8.84
C GLN A 346 17.30 7.47 9.00
N GLN A 347 18.13 8.42 8.60
CA GLN A 347 19.58 8.36 8.82
C GLN A 347 19.93 8.42 10.32
N GLN A 348 19.33 9.35 11.07
CA GLN A 348 19.49 9.42 12.52
C GLN A 348 19.07 8.12 13.22
N ASN A 349 17.96 7.50 12.77
CA ASN A 349 17.54 6.20 13.30
C ASN A 349 18.59 5.11 13.05
N VAL A 350 19.20 5.09 11.85
CA VAL A 350 20.28 4.15 11.51
C VAL A 350 21.50 4.36 12.41
N ASP A 351 21.94 5.61 12.58
CA ASP A 351 23.10 5.96 13.40
C ASP A 351 22.88 5.55 14.87
N HIS A 352 21.69 5.84 15.41
CA HIS A 352 21.30 5.44 16.76
C HIS A 352 21.24 3.91 16.96
N LEU A 353 20.85 3.16 15.94
CA LEU A 353 20.82 1.70 15.97
C LEU A 353 22.24 1.11 15.94
N GLN A 354 23.11 1.68 15.11
CA GLN A 354 24.52 1.27 15.03
C GLN A 354 25.27 1.56 16.33
N GLN A 355 25.13 2.77 16.88
CA GLN A 355 25.80 3.17 18.11
C GLN A 355 25.45 2.25 19.27
N ARG A 356 24.19 1.80 19.39
CA ARG A 356 23.76 0.89 20.45
C ARG A 356 24.39 -0.49 20.39
N LEU A 357 24.58 -1.03 19.19
CA LEU A 357 25.29 -2.30 19.04
C LEU A 357 26.77 -2.13 19.40
N ALA A 358 27.38 -1.02 18.97
CA ALA A 358 28.76 -0.69 19.30
C ALA A 358 28.97 -0.53 20.82
N ASP A 359 28.08 0.21 21.51
CA ASP A 359 28.08 0.38 22.97
C ASP A 359 27.91 -0.95 23.71
N ALA A 360 27.20 -1.91 23.11
CA ALA A 360 27.04 -3.26 23.63
C ALA A 360 28.25 -4.18 23.34
N GLY A 361 29.27 -3.67 22.65
CA GLY A 361 30.47 -4.42 22.26
C GLY A 361 30.33 -5.24 20.99
N PHE A 362 29.25 -5.05 20.22
CA PHE A 362 29.05 -5.66 18.91
C PHE A 362 29.20 -4.62 17.81
N ASP A 363 30.37 -4.57 17.19
CA ASP A 363 30.56 -3.73 16.02
C ASP A 363 29.76 -4.28 14.83
N LEU A 364 28.91 -3.46 14.21
CA LEU A 364 28.10 -3.85 13.06
C LEU A 364 28.85 -3.69 11.74
N VAL A 365 29.70 -2.67 11.61
CA VAL A 365 30.42 -2.37 10.37
C VAL A 365 31.89 -2.72 10.58
N PRO A 366 32.40 -3.79 9.96
CA PRO A 366 33.79 -4.19 10.20
C PRO A 366 34.77 -3.11 9.71
N GLU A 367 35.87 -2.88 10.44
CA GLU A 367 36.91 -1.90 10.06
C GLU A 367 37.52 -2.14 8.67
N SER A 368 37.47 -3.39 8.18
CA SER A 368 37.84 -3.75 6.81
C SER A 368 36.81 -4.68 6.20
N PHE A 369 36.67 -4.63 4.87
CA PHE A 369 35.65 -5.41 4.14
C PHE A 369 35.70 -6.91 4.45
N LEU A 370 36.87 -7.49 4.77
CA LEU A 370 37.05 -8.91 5.14
C LEU A 370 37.43 -9.13 6.62
N GLY A 371 37.32 -8.09 7.46
CA GLY A 371 37.82 -8.12 8.84
C GLY A 371 37.16 -9.17 9.73
N ARG A 372 35.85 -9.47 9.52
CA ARG A 372 35.10 -10.45 10.32
C ARG A 372 35.47 -11.90 10.02
N TRP A 373 35.88 -12.20 8.80
CA TRP A 373 36.25 -13.56 8.37
C TRP A 373 37.73 -13.87 8.59
N GLY A 374 38.54 -12.85 8.95
CA GLY A 374 39.98 -13.00 9.16
C GLY A 374 40.75 -13.30 7.86
N HIS A 375 42.03 -13.66 7.98
CA HIS A 375 42.83 -14.01 6.80
C HIS A 375 42.37 -15.34 6.18
N PRO A 376 42.05 -15.37 4.88
CA PRO A 376 41.41 -16.52 4.26
C PRO A 376 42.40 -17.68 4.05
N ARG A 377 42.32 -18.72 4.89
CA ARG A 377 42.68 -20.09 4.48
C ARG A 377 41.46 -20.71 3.81
N ARG A 378 41.62 -21.33 2.62
CA ARG A 378 40.52 -21.81 1.75
C ARG A 378 39.42 -22.64 2.45
N LEU A 379 39.71 -23.33 3.56
CA LEU A 379 38.69 -24.11 4.30
C LEU A 379 37.75 -23.25 5.18
N HIS A 380 38.22 -22.14 5.77
CA HIS A 380 37.38 -21.29 6.65
C HIS A 380 36.37 -20.44 5.88
N LEU A 381 36.56 -20.24 4.58
CA LEU A 381 35.62 -19.50 3.73
C LEU A 381 34.28 -20.23 3.60
N PHE A 382 34.30 -21.56 3.54
CA PHE A 382 33.08 -22.37 3.47
C PHE A 382 32.30 -22.34 4.79
N ASP A 383 33.00 -22.37 5.94
CA ASP A 383 32.37 -22.27 7.26
C ASP A 383 31.58 -20.96 7.40
N HIS A 384 32.20 -19.83 7.03
CA HIS A 384 31.55 -18.52 7.07
C HIS A 384 30.43 -18.37 6.05
N LEU A 385 30.58 -18.94 4.85
CA LEU A 385 29.54 -18.88 3.83
C LEU A 385 28.25 -19.55 4.29
N THR A 386 28.32 -20.71 4.93
CA THR A 386 27.12 -21.40 5.46
C THR A 386 26.42 -20.55 6.52
N GLY A 387 27.18 -19.98 7.45
CA GLY A 387 26.66 -19.10 8.48
C GLY A 387 26.07 -17.80 7.94
N THR A 388 26.64 -17.24 6.88
CA THR A 388 26.12 -16.05 6.19
C THR A 388 24.86 -16.33 5.39
N LEU A 389 24.75 -17.51 4.76
CA LEU A 389 23.50 -17.94 4.12
C LEU A 389 22.37 -18.10 5.14
N ILE A 390 22.68 -18.68 6.31
CA ILE A 390 21.73 -18.75 7.44
C ILE A 390 21.32 -17.35 7.87
N THR A 391 22.29 -16.42 8.03
CA THR A 391 21.97 -15.03 8.38
C THR A 391 21.05 -14.38 7.35
N ALA A 392 21.36 -14.52 6.06
CA ALA A 392 20.52 -13.99 4.99
C ALA A 392 19.10 -14.55 5.09
N ALA A 393 18.94 -15.87 5.24
CA ALA A 393 17.64 -16.51 5.41
C ALA A 393 16.89 -15.98 6.64
N LEU A 394 17.56 -15.83 7.78
CA LEU A 394 16.98 -15.30 9.01
C LEU A 394 16.55 -13.82 8.88
N LEU A 395 17.30 -13.01 8.12
CA LEU A 395 16.97 -11.61 7.88
C LEU A 395 15.76 -11.44 6.95
N THR A 396 15.49 -12.40 6.04
CA THR A 396 14.28 -12.37 5.20
C THR A 396 12.98 -12.46 5.99
N LEU A 397 13.03 -12.94 7.25
CA LEU A 397 11.88 -12.94 8.16
C LEU A 397 11.43 -11.51 8.51
N GLY A 398 12.35 -10.55 8.41
CA GLY A 398 12.09 -9.13 8.61
C GLY A 398 12.02 -8.72 10.08
N ALA A 399 12.03 -7.41 10.30
CA ALA A 399 12.03 -6.81 11.63
C ALA A 399 10.81 -7.17 12.49
N PRO A 400 9.57 -7.28 11.96
CA PRO A 400 8.41 -7.65 12.78
C PRO A 400 8.57 -9.00 13.50
N PHE A 401 9.20 -9.98 12.85
CA PHE A 401 9.43 -11.30 13.46
C PHE A 401 10.39 -11.19 14.66
N TRP A 402 11.57 -10.60 14.45
CA TRP A 402 12.61 -10.48 15.49
C TRP A 402 12.18 -9.57 16.63
N PHE A 403 11.46 -8.49 16.34
CA PHE A 403 10.85 -7.62 17.33
C PHE A 403 9.86 -8.38 18.24
N ASN A 404 8.94 -9.13 17.65
CA ASN A 404 7.96 -9.91 18.40
C ASN A 404 8.65 -11.02 19.23
N LEU A 405 9.65 -11.68 18.66
CA LEU A 405 10.46 -12.67 19.38
C LEU A 405 11.16 -12.03 20.59
N LEU A 406 11.84 -10.89 20.39
CA LEU A 406 12.53 -10.17 21.46
C LEU A 406 11.58 -9.77 22.58
N LYS A 407 10.43 -9.19 22.23
CA LYS A 407 9.38 -8.81 23.17
C LYS A 407 8.88 -10.00 23.98
N ASN A 408 8.63 -11.13 23.33
CA ASN A 408 8.19 -12.35 23.99
C ASN A 408 9.27 -12.89 24.95
N LEU A 409 10.54 -12.93 24.53
CA LEU A 409 11.64 -13.41 25.36
C LEU A 409 11.88 -12.51 26.59
N MET A 410 11.78 -11.19 26.42
CA MET A 410 11.88 -10.23 27.53
C MET A 410 10.78 -10.43 28.57
N ASN A 411 9.55 -10.73 28.12
CA ASN A 411 8.44 -11.02 29.03
C ASN A 411 8.59 -12.38 29.74
N LEU A 412 9.25 -13.36 29.09
CA LEU A 412 9.48 -14.69 29.66
C LEU A 412 10.63 -14.72 30.67
N ARG A 413 11.63 -13.85 30.53
CA ARG A 413 12.83 -13.85 31.38
C ARG A 413 12.52 -13.75 32.88
N PRO A 414 11.66 -12.83 33.37
CA PRO A 414 11.28 -12.77 34.79
C PRO A 414 10.55 -14.03 35.27
N ALA A 415 9.66 -14.60 34.45
CA ALA A 415 8.93 -15.82 34.79
C ALA A 415 9.88 -17.02 34.95
N VAL A 416 10.87 -17.16 34.06
CA VAL A 416 11.88 -18.21 34.18
C VAL A 416 12.78 -17.98 35.41
N ALA A 417 13.16 -16.74 35.72
CA ALA A 417 13.96 -16.42 36.90
C ALA A 417 13.25 -16.83 38.20
N THR A 418 11.97 -16.47 38.35
CA THR A 418 11.16 -16.84 39.53
C THR A 418 10.95 -18.35 39.65
N LEU A 419 10.82 -19.09 38.54
CA LEU A 419 10.74 -20.56 38.57
C LEU A 419 12.05 -21.22 39.00
N ILE A 420 13.20 -20.62 38.66
CA ILE A 420 14.51 -21.10 39.12
C ILE A 420 14.66 -20.85 40.62
N GLU A 421 14.27 -19.69 41.12
CA GLU A 421 14.29 -19.37 42.56
C GLU A 421 13.37 -20.28 43.39
N ARG A 422 12.24 -20.72 42.81
CA ARG A 422 11.28 -21.63 43.47
C ARG A 422 11.66 -23.11 43.43
N ARG A 423 12.70 -23.53 42.70
CA ARG A 423 13.18 -24.93 42.76
C ARG A 423 13.91 -25.15 44.08
N PRO A 424 13.41 -26.00 44.98
CA PRO A 424 14.08 -26.25 46.24
C PRO A 424 15.36 -27.09 46.00
N GLN A 425 16.47 -26.73 46.65
CA GLN A 425 17.76 -27.43 46.62
C GLN A 425 17.73 -28.85 47.25
N SER A 426 16.55 -29.38 47.60
CA SER A 426 16.36 -30.60 48.40
C SER A 426 16.73 -31.93 47.72
N SER A 427 17.23 -31.94 46.47
CA SER A 427 17.60 -33.18 45.77
C SER A 427 19.09 -33.53 45.80
N LEU A 428 19.97 -32.68 46.37
CA LEU A 428 21.42 -32.94 46.46
C LEU A 428 21.93 -33.36 47.85
N SER A 429 21.04 -33.51 48.84
CA SER A 429 21.38 -33.99 50.19
C SER A 429 20.78 -35.36 50.50
N LEU A 430 20.75 -36.28 49.53
CA LEU A 430 20.43 -37.68 49.81
C LEU A 430 21.65 -38.37 50.45
N ALA A 431 21.61 -38.36 51.79
CA ALA A 431 22.22 -39.32 52.71
C ALA A 431 23.69 -39.71 52.48
N GLN A 432 24.62 -38.98 53.12
CA GLN A 432 25.80 -39.64 53.66
C GLN A 432 25.33 -40.56 54.79
N VAL A 433 25.16 -41.85 54.49
CA VAL A 433 24.92 -42.89 55.49
C VAL A 433 26.20 -43.04 56.33
N PRO A 434 26.15 -42.91 57.67
CA PRO A 434 27.29 -43.26 58.51
C PRO A 434 27.47 -44.77 58.44
N ILE A 435 28.65 -45.22 58.01
CA ILE A 435 29.04 -46.64 58.15
C ILE A 435 29.41 -46.85 59.62
N ASP A 436 28.48 -47.37 60.41
CA ASP A 436 28.80 -47.90 61.73
C ASP A 436 29.66 -49.16 61.55
N ARG A 437 30.94 -49.06 61.89
CA ARG A 437 31.80 -50.21 62.19
C ARG A 437 31.56 -50.58 63.65
N ASN A 438 30.89 -51.70 63.91
CA ASN A 438 31.17 -52.68 64.97
C ASN A 438 29.93 -53.55 65.26
N ALA A 439 30.00 -54.83 64.90
CA ALA A 439 29.58 -56.03 65.64
C ALA A 439 29.50 -57.22 64.69
#